data_AF-A0A6A5AI80-F1
#
_entry.id   AF-A0A6A5AI80-F1
#
_cell.length_a   1.000
_cell.length_b   1.000
_cell.length_c   1.000
_cell.angle_alpha   90.00
_cell.angle_beta   90.00
_cell.angle_gamma   90.00
#
_symmetry.space_group_name_H-M   'P 1'
#
loop_
_entity.id
_entity.type
_entity.pdbx_description
1 polymer ?
#
loop_
_entity_poly.entity_id
_entity_poly.type
_entity_poly.pdbx_seq_one_letter_code
_entity_poly.pdbx_strand_id
1 'polypeptide(L)'
;MGELAVSRAFGDSDFKTYDAYSCHPSGLTLEDEHGVEQPMVNPSEILKGPLVISTPEISHVEITEHDEFLLLACDGLFDVLEDQVAVDFIRHELSNGEDVQRTVENLVHYAIDVQGSRDNVTAIVVVLNPHQY
;
A
#
# COMPACT_ATOMS: atom_id res chain seq x y z
N MET A 1 -4.76 9.48 -16.89
CA MET A 1 -4.43 8.48 -15.84
C MET A 1 -3.96 9.28 -14.63
N GLY A 2 -4.42 8.97 -13.42
CA GLY A 2 -3.96 9.63 -12.19
C GLY A 2 -2.54 9.18 -11.84
N GLU A 3 -1.77 10.03 -11.15
CA GLU A 3 -0.34 9.82 -10.92
C GLU A 3 -0.04 8.87 -9.74
N LEU A 4 -0.81 8.97 -8.65
CA LEU A 4 -0.63 8.14 -7.45
C LEU A 4 -1.84 7.24 -7.22
N ALA A 5 -1.58 5.98 -6.85
CA ALA A 5 -2.60 4.99 -6.49
C ALA A 5 -2.95 4.97 -5.00
N VAL A 6 -2.13 5.63 -4.16
CA VAL A 6 -2.31 5.68 -2.70
C VAL A 6 -2.61 7.12 -2.24
N SER A 7 -3.46 7.24 -1.21
CA SER A 7 -3.79 8.53 -0.59
C SER A 7 -2.93 8.87 0.64
N ARG A 8 -2.13 7.90 1.10
CA ARG A 8 -1.27 8.05 2.27
C ARG A 8 0.10 7.44 2.01
N ALA A 9 1.14 8.24 2.22
CA ALA A 9 2.52 7.82 2.07
C ALA A 9 3.46 8.77 2.81
N PHE A 10 4.66 8.28 3.17
CA PHE A 10 5.81 9.16 3.40
C PHE A 10 6.38 9.63 2.05
N GLY A 11 7.26 10.63 2.00
CA GLY A 11 7.78 11.14 0.71
C GLY A 11 6.80 12.02 -0.05
N ASP A 12 6.69 11.88 -1.37
CA ASP A 12 5.70 12.56 -2.24
C ASP A 12 5.51 14.05 -1.92
N SER A 13 6.62 14.79 -1.81
CA SER A 13 6.62 16.20 -1.37
C SER A 13 5.67 17.07 -2.19
N ASP A 14 5.62 16.82 -3.49
CA ASP A 14 4.88 17.62 -4.47
C ASP A 14 3.36 17.49 -4.28
N PHE A 15 2.90 16.44 -3.59
CA PHE A 15 1.50 16.18 -3.25
C PHE A 15 1.14 16.60 -1.82
N LYS A 16 2.12 17.12 -1.07
CA LYS A 16 1.99 17.54 0.33
C LYS A 16 2.11 19.05 0.51
N THR A 17 2.85 19.71 -0.36
CA THR A 17 3.07 21.15 -0.30
C THR A 17 2.03 21.91 -1.12
N TYR A 18 1.52 22.98 -0.52
CA TYR A 18 0.77 24.02 -1.23
C TYR A 18 1.77 24.96 -1.89
N ASP A 19 2.34 24.60 -3.04
CA ASP A 19 3.31 25.50 -3.65
C ASP A 19 2.61 26.64 -4.40
N ALA A 20 2.39 27.74 -3.67
CA ALA A 20 1.85 28.98 -4.20
C ALA A 20 2.91 29.87 -4.89
N TYR A 21 4.19 29.46 -5.02
CA TYR A 21 5.22 30.41 -5.51
C TYR A 21 6.32 29.87 -6.45
N SER A 22 6.31 28.62 -6.88
CA SER A 22 7.31 28.13 -7.86
C SER A 22 6.97 28.39 -9.34
N CYS A 23 5.81 28.98 -9.66
CA CYS A 23 5.54 29.45 -11.02
C CYS A 23 6.14 30.85 -11.21
N HIS A 24 7.41 30.90 -11.61
CA HIS A 24 7.84 32.02 -12.44
C HIS A 24 6.94 32.06 -13.69
N PRO A 25 6.41 33.22 -14.09
CA PRO A 25 5.54 33.33 -15.25
C PRO A 25 6.38 33.23 -16.53
N SER A 26 6.85 32.04 -16.87
CA SER A 26 7.21 31.73 -18.26
C SER A 26 5.93 31.29 -18.95
N GLY A 27 5.28 32.26 -19.59
CA GLY A 27 3.93 32.16 -20.15
C GLY A 27 3.76 31.01 -21.13
N LEU A 28 3.01 30.00 -20.69
CA LEU A 28 2.36 29.03 -21.56
C LEU A 28 0.86 29.15 -21.31
N THR A 29 0.25 30.09 -22.03
CA THR A 29 -1.20 30.12 -22.22
C THR A 29 -1.56 28.84 -22.97
N LEU A 30 -2.36 27.97 -22.35
CA LEU A 30 -2.95 26.83 -23.05
C LEU A 30 -4.11 27.37 -23.88
N GLU A 31 -3.87 27.64 -25.16
CA GLU A 31 -4.91 27.89 -26.13
C GLU A 31 -5.61 26.55 -26.41
N ASP A 32 -6.92 26.48 -26.21
CA ASP A 32 -7.69 25.36 -26.74
C ASP A 32 -7.76 25.45 -28.27
N GLU A 33 -8.14 24.35 -28.92
CA GLU A 33 -8.28 24.23 -30.37
C GLU A 33 -9.31 25.20 -31.01
N HIS A 34 -9.96 26.03 -30.19
CA HIS A 34 -10.91 27.07 -30.59
C HIS A 34 -10.46 28.50 -30.20
N GLY A 35 -9.25 28.68 -29.65
CA GLY A 35 -8.66 29.98 -29.34
C GLY A 35 -9.30 30.71 -28.15
N VAL A 36 -9.93 29.99 -27.23
CA VAL A 36 -10.52 30.56 -26.02
C VAL A 36 -9.50 30.52 -24.89
N GLU A 37 -9.23 31.68 -24.29
CA GLU A 37 -8.41 31.79 -23.09
C GLU A 37 -9.09 31.04 -21.93
N GLN A 38 -8.50 29.93 -21.49
CA GLN A 38 -8.98 29.27 -20.27
C GLN A 38 -8.50 30.07 -19.06
N PRO A 39 -9.38 30.35 -18.08
CA PRO A 39 -8.95 30.96 -16.84
C PRO A 39 -7.90 30.07 -16.18
N MET A 40 -6.76 30.65 -15.80
CA MET A 40 -5.76 29.96 -15.00
C MET A 40 -6.38 29.59 -13.66
N VAL A 41 -6.93 28.38 -13.57
CA VAL A 41 -7.48 27.86 -12.32
C VAL A 41 -6.30 27.48 -11.46
N ASN A 42 -6.05 28.25 -10.40
CA ASN A 42 -5.04 27.86 -9.43
C ASN A 42 -5.53 26.60 -8.72
N PRO A 43 -4.88 25.43 -8.87
CA PRO A 43 -5.34 24.20 -8.21
C PRO A 43 -5.44 24.37 -6.69
N SER A 44 -4.62 25.25 -6.12
CA SER A 44 -4.62 25.63 -4.70
C SER A 44 -5.92 26.30 -4.24
N GLU A 45 -6.69 26.94 -5.14
CA GLU A 45 -7.98 27.55 -4.83
C GLU A 45 -9.12 26.52 -4.77
N ILE A 46 -8.92 25.34 -5.36
CA ILE A 46 -9.90 24.23 -5.38
C ILE A 46 -9.58 23.22 -4.27
N LEU A 47 -8.30 22.99 -3.97
CA LEU A 47 -7.84 21.97 -3.04
C LEU A 47 -7.82 22.49 -1.59
N LYS A 48 -8.64 21.88 -0.73
CA LYS A 48 -8.78 22.22 0.70
C LYS A 48 -7.78 21.53 1.63
N GLY A 49 -6.87 20.70 1.10
CA GLY A 49 -5.77 20.12 1.85
C GLY A 49 -4.71 19.48 0.96
N PRO A 50 -3.63 18.93 1.55
CA PRO A 50 -2.70 18.06 0.84
C PRO A 50 -3.42 16.86 0.22
N LEU A 51 -2.99 16.45 -0.98
CA LEU A 51 -3.58 15.31 -1.71
C LEU A 51 -3.15 13.97 -1.11
N VAL A 52 -1.93 13.93 -0.57
CA VAL A 52 -1.35 12.77 0.13
C VAL A 52 -1.00 13.17 1.55
N ILE A 53 -1.37 12.34 2.53
CA ILE A 53 -1.04 12.56 3.95
C ILE A 53 -0.13 11.46 4.49
N SER A 54 0.73 11.77 5.46
CA SER A 54 1.54 10.77 6.15
C SER A 54 0.94 10.31 7.48
N THR A 55 -0.29 10.74 7.79
CA THR A 55 -0.96 10.40 9.04
C THR A 55 -1.47 8.96 8.98
N PRO A 56 -1.02 8.06 9.86
CA PRO A 56 -1.44 6.67 9.84
C PRO A 56 -2.87 6.50 10.38
N GLU A 57 -3.50 5.39 10.02
CA GLU A 57 -4.60 4.85 10.81
C GLU A 57 -4.01 4.05 11.98
N ILE A 58 -4.60 4.21 13.17
CA ILE A 58 -4.13 3.55 14.39
C ILE A 58 -5.27 2.68 14.91
N SER A 59 -5.01 1.37 14.99
CA SER A 59 -5.89 0.39 15.60
C SER A 59 -5.20 -0.26 16.80
N HIS A 60 -6.00 -0.72 17.75
CA HIS A 60 -5.55 -1.48 18.90
C HIS A 60 -6.34 -2.78 18.96
N VAL A 61 -5.64 -3.89 19.12
CA VAL A 61 -6.23 -5.23 19.24
C VAL A 61 -5.62 -5.87 20.48
N GLU A 62 -6.46 -6.39 21.37
CA GLU A 62 -6.03 -7.18 22.52
C GLU A 62 -5.69 -8.59 22.05
N ILE A 63 -4.46 -9.05 22.33
CA ILE A 63 -4.04 -10.40 21.98
C ILE A 63 -4.61 -11.38 23.00
N THR A 64 -5.29 -12.39 22.51
CA THR A 64 -5.91 -13.48 23.26
C THR A 64 -5.20 -14.80 23.00
N GLU A 65 -5.55 -15.84 23.74
CA GLU A 65 -5.04 -17.21 23.52
C GLU A 65 -5.52 -17.84 22.20
N HIS A 66 -6.50 -17.23 21.52
CA HIS A 66 -7.03 -17.69 20.23
C HIS A 66 -6.30 -17.08 19.03
N ASP A 67 -5.49 -16.04 19.26
CA ASP A 67 -4.74 -15.37 18.20
C ASP A 67 -3.47 -16.15 17.90
N GLU A 68 -3.46 -16.81 16.74
CA GLU A 68 -2.41 -17.78 16.41
C GLU A 68 -1.13 -17.08 15.90
N PHE A 69 -1.29 -16.17 14.93
CA PHE A 69 -0.22 -15.34 14.36
C PHE A 69 -0.75 -14.02 13.79
N LEU A 70 0.17 -13.10 13.51
CA LEU A 70 -0.06 -11.88 12.71
C LEU A 70 0.73 -11.97 11.40
N LEU A 71 0.06 -11.76 10.27
CA LEU A 71 0.68 -11.58 8.95
C LEU A 71 0.69 -10.09 8.59
N LEU A 72 1.88 -9.57 8.25
CA LEU A 72 2.05 -8.26 7.62
C LEU A 72 2.67 -8.47 6.24
N ALA A 73 2.10 -7.92 5.19
CA ALA A 73 2.64 -8.02 3.84
C ALA A 73 2.29 -6.81 2.98
N CYS A 74 3.03 -6.61 1.89
CA CYS A 74 2.71 -5.60 0.89
C CYS A 74 1.61 -6.08 -0.09
N ASP A 75 1.14 -5.14 -0.91
CA ASP A 75 0.19 -5.37 -2.01
C ASP A 75 0.65 -6.44 -2.99
N GLY A 76 1.96 -6.56 -3.27
CA GLY A 76 2.47 -7.65 -4.11
C GLY A 76 2.06 -9.07 -3.65
N LEU A 77 1.73 -9.27 -2.37
CA LEU A 77 1.09 -10.49 -1.87
C LEU A 77 -0.44 -10.46 -2.08
N PHE A 78 -1.10 -9.44 -1.55
CA PHE A 78 -2.56 -9.37 -1.46
C PHE A 78 -3.27 -9.04 -2.78
N ASP A 79 -2.55 -8.55 -3.79
CA ASP A 79 -3.05 -8.35 -5.15
C ASP A 79 -3.32 -9.69 -5.86
N VAL A 80 -2.68 -10.77 -5.41
CA VAL A 80 -2.79 -12.10 -6.02
C VAL A 80 -3.29 -13.19 -5.07
N LEU A 81 -3.44 -12.88 -3.78
CA LEU A 81 -3.95 -13.79 -2.75
C LEU A 81 -5.01 -13.09 -1.91
N GLU A 82 -6.15 -13.76 -1.73
CA GLU A 82 -7.14 -13.34 -0.73
C GLU A 82 -6.59 -13.54 0.69
N ASP A 83 -6.94 -12.62 1.60
CA ASP A 83 -6.48 -12.60 2.98
C ASP A 83 -6.61 -13.98 3.67
N GLN A 84 -7.78 -14.62 3.54
CA GLN A 84 -8.03 -15.92 4.17
C GLN A 84 -7.20 -17.05 3.54
N VAL A 85 -6.92 -16.99 2.23
CA VAL A 85 -6.09 -18.00 1.55
C VAL A 85 -4.65 -17.94 2.08
N ALA A 86 -4.11 -16.73 2.31
CA ALA A 86 -2.80 -16.57 2.91
C ALA A 86 -2.76 -17.08 4.36
N VAL A 87 -3.80 -16.79 5.16
CA VAL A 87 -3.93 -17.28 6.53
C VAL A 87 -4.01 -18.81 6.58
N ASP A 88 -4.82 -19.42 5.73
CA ASP A 88 -4.98 -20.87 5.69
C ASP A 88 -3.70 -21.59 5.21
N PHE A 89 -2.96 -20.98 4.28
CA PHE A 89 -1.65 -21.45 3.85
C PHE A 89 -0.66 -21.51 5.02
N ILE A 90 -0.51 -20.40 5.76
CA ILE A 90 0.40 -20.32 6.91
C ILE A 90 -0.01 -21.33 7.98
N ARG A 91 -1.31 -21.38 8.32
CA ARG A 91 -1.83 -22.33 9.32
C ARG A 91 -1.54 -23.77 8.91
N HIS A 92 -1.73 -24.11 7.64
CA HIS A 92 -1.47 -25.45 7.14
C HIS A 92 0.00 -25.85 7.31
N GLU A 93 0.94 -25.01 6.88
CA GLU A 93 2.36 -25.32 6.97
C GLU A 93 2.84 -25.43 8.42
N LEU A 94 2.46 -24.47 9.28
CA LEU A 94 2.81 -24.52 10.69
C LEU A 94 2.23 -25.75 11.40
N SER A 95 0.97 -26.11 11.11
CA SER A 95 0.34 -27.32 11.66
C SER A 95 0.98 -28.64 11.21
N ASN A 96 1.73 -28.60 10.10
CA ASN A 96 2.52 -29.73 9.62
C ASN A 96 3.95 -29.75 10.22
N GLY A 97 4.26 -28.82 11.13
CA GLY A 97 5.55 -28.71 11.81
C GLY A 97 6.63 -28.00 10.99
N GLU A 98 6.27 -27.22 9.97
CA GLU A 98 7.22 -26.41 9.22
C GLU A 98 7.73 -25.23 10.06
N ASP A 99 8.97 -24.80 9.82
CA ASP A 99 9.53 -23.64 10.49
C ASP A 99 8.92 -22.33 9.95
N VAL A 100 8.67 -21.36 10.84
CA VAL A 100 8.02 -20.08 10.49
C VAL A 100 8.75 -19.35 9.37
N GLN A 101 10.09 -19.31 9.39
CA GLN A 101 10.86 -18.63 8.34
C GLN A 101 10.64 -19.33 7.00
N ARG A 102 10.62 -20.67 7.00
CA ARG A 102 10.36 -21.47 5.81
C ARG A 102 8.93 -21.29 5.30
N THR A 103 7.96 -21.19 6.20
CA THR A 103 6.57 -20.92 5.85
C THR A 103 6.40 -19.58 5.14
N VAL A 104 7.08 -18.53 5.63
CA VAL A 104 7.04 -17.21 4.99
C VAL A 104 7.71 -17.25 3.61
N GLU A 105 8.84 -17.93 3.48
CA GLU A 105 9.51 -18.13 2.17
C GLU A 105 8.58 -18.85 1.18
N ASN A 106 7.92 -19.91 1.61
CA ASN A 106 7.01 -20.68 0.77
C ASN A 106 5.79 -19.84 0.36
N LEU A 107 5.22 -19.04 1.27
CA LEU A 107 4.12 -18.12 0.96
C LEU A 107 4.52 -17.07 -0.09
N VAL A 108 5.70 -16.48 0.04
CA VAL A 108 6.22 -15.50 -0.93
C VAL A 108 6.46 -16.15 -2.29
N HIS A 109 7.08 -17.34 -2.33
CA HIS A 109 7.26 -18.08 -3.59
C HIS A 109 5.91 -18.48 -4.21
N TYR A 110 4.93 -18.87 -3.41
CA TYR A 110 3.60 -19.21 -3.89
C TYR A 110 2.93 -18.01 -4.60
N ALA A 111 3.07 -16.80 -4.03
CA ALA A 111 2.57 -15.58 -4.64
C ALA A 111 3.25 -15.26 -5.98
N ILE A 112 4.58 -15.41 -6.05
CA ILE A 112 5.37 -15.09 -7.25
C ILE A 112 5.19 -16.16 -8.34
N ASP A 113 5.49 -17.41 -8.01
CA ASP A 113 5.66 -18.49 -8.99
C ASP A 113 4.33 -19.13 -9.39
N VAL A 114 3.36 -19.18 -8.47
CA VAL A 114 2.08 -19.88 -8.69
C VAL A 114 0.96 -18.91 -9.00
N GLN A 115 0.79 -17.85 -8.20
CA GLN A 115 -0.25 -16.85 -8.43
C GLN A 115 0.16 -15.75 -9.42
N GLY A 116 1.45 -15.67 -9.74
CA GLY A 116 1.95 -14.80 -10.80
C GLY A 116 2.05 -13.34 -10.41
N SER A 117 2.33 -13.04 -9.14
CA SER A 117 2.66 -11.67 -8.70
C SER A 117 3.79 -11.10 -9.55
N ARG A 118 3.62 -9.85 -9.96
CA ARG A 118 4.59 -9.11 -10.79
C ARG A 118 5.20 -7.93 -10.06
N ASP A 119 4.91 -7.79 -8.78
CA ASP A 119 5.45 -6.73 -7.93
C ASP A 119 6.51 -7.29 -6.98
N ASN A 120 7.13 -6.41 -6.19
CA ASN A 120 7.90 -6.80 -5.03
C ASN A 120 6.97 -7.42 -3.99
N VAL A 121 7.36 -8.59 -3.47
CA VAL A 121 6.60 -9.31 -2.45
C VAL A 121 7.42 -9.37 -1.17
N THR A 122 6.85 -8.87 -0.08
CA THR A 122 7.43 -8.91 1.27
C THR A 122 6.36 -9.36 2.25
N ALA A 123 6.72 -10.26 3.17
CA ALA A 123 5.85 -10.74 4.22
C ALA A 123 6.62 -10.92 5.54
N ILE A 124 5.94 -10.68 6.65
CA ILE A 124 6.40 -10.91 8.03
C ILE A 124 5.29 -11.67 8.75
N VAL A 125 5.66 -12.79 9.36
CA VAL A 125 4.76 -13.55 10.25
C VAL A 125 5.29 -13.49 11.67
N VAL A 126 4.43 -13.10 12.60
CA VAL A 126 4.71 -13.11 14.04
C VAL A 126 3.82 -14.16 14.69
N VAL A 127 4.41 -15.25 15.18
CA VAL A 127 3.67 -16.28 15.92
C VAL A 127 3.35 -15.76 17.32
N LEU A 128 2.07 -15.73 17.66
CA LEU A 128 1.55 -15.21 18.92
C LEU A 128 1.24 -16.34 19.90
N ASN A 129 0.77 -17.48 19.39
CA ASN A 129 0.54 -18.69 20.18
C ASN A 129 1.29 -19.91 19.60
N PRO A 130 2.51 -20.20 20.08
CA PRO A 130 3.32 -21.30 19.57
C PRO A 130 2.84 -22.69 20.01
N HIS A 131 1.92 -22.78 20.98
CA HIS A 131 1.39 -24.06 21.47
C HIS A 131 0.22 -24.59 20.63
N GLN A 132 -0.22 -23.82 19.64
CA GLN A 132 -1.39 -24.12 18.82
C GLN A 132 -1.06 -24.93 17.56
N TYR A 133 0.23 -25.14 17.28
CA TYR A 133 0.77 -25.84 16.10
C TYR A 133 1.49 -27.13 16.49
#